data_AF-A0A968D7W8-F1
#
_entry.id   AF-A0A968D7W8-F1
#
_cell.length_a   1.000
_cell.length_b   1.000
_cell.length_c   1.000
_cell.angle_alpha   90.00
_cell.angle_beta   90.00
_cell.angle_gamma   90.00
#
_symmetry.space_group_name_H-M   'P 1'
#
loop_
_entity.id
_entity.type
_entity.pdbx_description
1 polymer ?
#
loop_
_entity_poly.entity_id
_entity_poly.type
_entity_poly.pdbx_seq_one_letter_code
_entity_poly.pdbx_strand_id
1 'polypeptide(L)'
;MTYIIAEPCVDVMDRACVDVCPVDCIYEPEDTELSEGDDAYKQMLYIHPEECIDCGACEPECPVEAIFPEDEVPDKWSDYTEYNYVAFGCSPP
;
A
#
# COMPACT_ATOMS: atom_id res chain seq x y z
N MET A 1 -7.16 -9.91 -6.19
CA MET A 1 -5.73 -9.59 -6.01
C MET A 1 -5.72 -8.17 -5.44
N THR A 2 -4.57 -7.56 -5.22
CA THR A 2 -4.54 -6.18 -4.72
C THR A 2 -3.41 -5.41 -5.39
N TYR A 3 -3.43 -4.09 -5.18
CA TYR A 3 -2.27 -3.24 -5.40
C TYR A 3 -1.48 -3.11 -4.09
N ILE A 4 -0.17 -2.95 -4.22
CA ILE A 4 0.81 -2.88 -3.13
C ILE A 4 1.56 -1.56 -3.23
N ILE A 5 1.67 -0.84 -2.11
CA ILE A 5 2.53 0.34 -2.00
C ILE A 5 3.90 -0.08 -1.50
N ALA A 6 4.94 0.24 -2.28
CA ALA A 6 6.32 -0.11 -2.03
C ALA A 6 7.16 1.06 -1.48
N GLU A 7 8.46 0.80 -1.30
CA GLU A 7 9.47 1.71 -0.76
C GLU A 7 9.42 3.17 -1.27
N PRO A 8 9.17 3.48 -2.56
CA PRO A 8 9.22 4.87 -3.02
C PRO A 8 8.19 5.80 -2.36
N CYS A 9 7.18 5.26 -1.68
CA CYS A 9 6.19 6.05 -0.93
C CYS A 9 6.71 6.52 0.45
N VAL A 10 7.73 5.86 1.00
CA VAL A 10 8.26 6.15 2.34
C VAL A 10 8.76 7.60 2.42
N ASP A 11 8.28 8.33 3.43
CA ASP A 11 8.52 9.75 3.68
C ASP A 11 7.99 10.72 2.59
N VAL A 12 7.27 10.22 1.58
CA VAL A 12 6.67 11.04 0.51
C VAL A 12 5.19 11.31 0.80
N MET A 13 4.39 10.26 0.98
CA MET A 13 2.95 10.33 1.32
C MET A 13 2.19 11.46 0.58
N ASP A 14 2.31 11.51 -0.75
CA ASP A 14 1.73 12.59 -1.58
C ASP A 14 0.19 12.60 -1.61
N ARG A 15 -0.44 11.43 -1.40
CA ARG A 15 -1.89 11.21 -1.33
C ARG A 15 -2.68 11.38 -2.64
N ALA A 16 -2.06 11.69 -3.78
CA ALA A 16 -2.77 11.73 -5.07
C ALA A 16 -3.53 10.42 -5.40
N CYS A 17 -2.98 9.27 -5.00
CA CYS A 17 -3.63 7.96 -5.18
C CYS A 17 -4.94 7.79 -4.38
N VAL A 18 -5.11 8.53 -3.28
CA VAL A 18 -6.29 8.44 -2.40
C VAL A 18 -7.52 9.01 -3.12
N ASP A 19 -7.36 10.15 -3.79
CA ASP A 19 -8.45 10.88 -4.44
C ASP A 19 -9.08 10.12 -5.62
N VAL A 20 -8.35 9.16 -6.19
CA VAL A 20 -8.79 8.36 -7.34
C VAL A 20 -9.27 6.96 -6.97
N CYS A 21 -9.12 6.53 -5.71
CA CYS A 21 -9.52 5.20 -5.28
C CYS A 21 -11.06 5.13 -5.16
N PRO A 22 -11.76 4.30 -5.95
CA PRO A 22 -13.23 4.28 -5.97
C PRO A 22 -13.88 3.68 -4.72
N VAL A 23 -13.08 3.05 -3.86
CA VAL A 23 -13.51 2.34 -2.65
C VAL A 23 -12.83 2.87 -1.39
N ASP A 24 -12.07 3.96 -1.50
CA ASP A 24 -11.39 4.63 -0.37
C ASP A 24 -10.49 3.70 0.47
N CYS A 25 -9.87 2.68 -0.13
CA CYS A 25 -9.12 1.63 0.57
C CYS A 25 -7.62 1.94 0.81
N ILE A 26 -7.24 3.23 0.90
CA ILE A 26 -5.84 3.65 1.07
C ILE A 26 -5.72 4.44 2.38
N TYR A 27 -4.84 3.98 3.26
CA TYR A 27 -4.76 4.44 4.65
C TYR A 27 -3.37 4.97 5.02
N GLU A 28 -3.34 5.96 5.90
CA GLU A 28 -2.12 6.42 6.57
C GLU A 28 -1.74 5.40 7.66
N PRO A 29 -0.46 5.31 8.08
CA PRO A 29 -0.02 4.31 9.07
C PRO A 29 -0.81 4.40 10.38
N GLU A 30 -1.28 5.60 10.74
CA GLU A 30 -2.09 5.86 11.94
C GLU A 30 -3.51 5.28 11.88
N ASP A 31 -4.02 5.03 10.67
CA ASP A 31 -5.35 4.44 10.42
C ASP A 31 -5.29 2.91 10.24
N THR A 32 -4.09 2.33 10.33
CA THR A 32 -3.86 0.88 10.23
C THR A 32 -3.80 0.23 11.62
N GLU A 33 -3.71 -1.09 11.68
CA GLU A 33 -3.50 -1.84 12.93
C GLU A 33 -2.02 -1.88 13.36
N LEU A 34 -1.12 -1.21 12.61
CA LEU A 34 0.30 -1.14 12.95
C LEU A 34 0.54 -0.29 14.21
N SER A 35 1.44 -0.77 15.05
CA SER A 35 1.94 -0.06 16.22
C SER A 35 3.35 0.48 15.98
N GLU A 36 3.70 1.59 16.64
CA GLU A 36 5.07 2.11 16.66
C GLU A 36 6.01 1.06 17.29
N GLY A 37 6.67 0.26 16.45
CA GLY A 37 7.47 -0.89 16.87
C GLY A 37 7.36 -2.09 15.94
N ASP A 38 6.33 -2.15 15.09
CA ASP A 38 6.22 -3.16 14.04
C ASP A 38 7.21 -2.87 12.90
N ASP A 39 7.87 -3.90 12.38
CA ASP A 39 8.80 -3.78 11.25
C ASP A 39 8.10 -3.22 9.99
N ALA A 40 6.79 -3.45 9.90
CA ALA A 40 5.93 -2.94 8.85
C ALA A 40 5.57 -1.46 9.02
N TYR A 41 5.68 -0.88 10.22
CA TYR A 41 5.35 0.53 10.49
C TYR A 41 6.36 1.47 9.82
N LYS A 42 5.95 2.04 8.68
CA LYS A 42 6.71 2.99 7.87
C LYS A 42 5.84 4.21 7.61
N GLN A 43 6.47 5.38 7.47
CA GLN A 43 5.79 6.63 7.09
C GLN A 43 5.44 6.60 5.60
N MET A 44 4.51 5.72 5.22
CA MET A 44 4.01 5.51 3.86
C MET A 44 2.52 5.19 3.91
N LEU A 45 1.84 5.26 2.77
CA LEU A 45 0.45 4.82 2.66
C LEU A 45 0.36 3.29 2.51
N TYR A 46 -0.76 2.72 2.92
CA TYR A 46 -1.05 1.28 2.82
C TYR A 46 -2.36 1.05 2.08
N ILE A 47 -2.41 0.03 1.22
CA ILE A 47 -3.63 -0.40 0.52
C ILE A 47 -4.23 -1.59 1.26
N HIS A 48 -5.52 -1.51 1.62
CA HIS A 48 -6.21 -2.63 2.25
C HIS A 48 -6.49 -3.75 1.23
N PRO A 49 -5.89 -4.95 1.38
CA PRO A 49 -5.91 -5.99 0.35
C PRO A 49 -7.30 -6.60 0.10
N GLU A 50 -8.15 -6.67 1.13
CA GLU A 50 -9.50 -7.22 0.98
C GLU A 50 -10.53 -6.21 0.45
N GLU A 51 -10.25 -4.90 0.53
CA GLU A 51 -11.15 -3.85 0.04
C GLU A 51 -10.78 -3.41 -1.38
N CYS A 52 -9.50 -3.55 -1.76
CA CYS A 52 -9.04 -3.26 -3.10
C CYS A 52 -9.79 -4.12 -4.12
N ILE A 53 -10.31 -3.46 -5.17
CA ILE A 53 -11.07 -4.11 -6.25
C ILE A 53 -10.28 -4.26 -7.55
N ASP A 54 -8.94 -4.18 -7.48
CA ASP A 54 -8.05 -4.31 -8.64
C ASP A 54 -8.34 -3.36 -9.82
N CYS A 55 -8.81 -2.14 -9.54
CA CYS A 55 -9.23 -1.22 -10.62
C CYS A 55 -8.07 -0.52 -11.37
N GLY A 56 -6.87 -0.45 -10.77
CA GLY A 56 -5.68 0.17 -11.38
C GLY A 56 -5.70 1.69 -11.50
N ALA A 57 -6.65 2.38 -10.87
CA ALA A 57 -6.74 3.83 -10.95
C ALA A 57 -5.61 4.56 -10.20
N CYS A 58 -5.09 3.97 -9.12
CA CYS A 58 -4.08 4.59 -8.26
C CYS A 58 -2.66 4.55 -8.81
N GLU A 59 -2.30 3.53 -9.61
CA GLU A 59 -0.97 3.33 -10.16
C GLU A 59 -0.45 4.54 -10.97
N PRO A 60 -1.15 5.05 -12.02
CA PRO A 60 -0.65 6.14 -12.84
C PRO A 60 -0.62 7.50 -12.13
N GLU A 61 -1.34 7.63 -11.02
CA GLU A 61 -1.44 8.88 -10.26
C GLU A 61 -0.33 9.03 -9.21
N CYS A 62 0.39 7.95 -8.90
CA CYS A 62 1.50 8.02 -7.95
C CYS A 62 2.72 8.72 -8.58
N PRO A 63 3.13 9.92 -8.12
CA PRO A 63 4.20 10.69 -8.75
C PRO A 63 5.60 10.06 -8.59
N VAL A 64 5.74 9.13 -7.67
CA VAL A 64 6.98 8.40 -7.35
C VAL A 64 6.94 6.94 -7.79
N GLU A 65 5.90 6.54 -8.54
CA GLU A 65 5.75 5.18 -9.10
C GLU A 65 5.91 4.10 -8.01
N ALA A 66 5.26 4.29 -6.86
CA ALA A 66 5.37 3.41 -5.69
C ALA A 66 4.35 2.27 -5.68
N ILE A 67 3.36 2.27 -6.57
CA ILE A 67 2.20 1.38 -6.51
C ILE A 67 2.34 0.35 -7.62
N PHE A 68 2.23 -0.93 -7.26
CA PHE A 68 2.35 -2.05 -8.20
C PHE A 68 1.19 -3.03 -7.99
N PRO A 69 0.70 -3.71 -9.04
CA PRO A 69 -0.10 -4.90 -8.83
C PRO A 69 0.76 -5.96 -8.10
N GLU A 70 0.14 -6.73 -7.21
CA GLU A 70 0.82 -7.69 -6.33
C GLU A 70 1.81 -8.63 -7.05
N ASP A 71 1.45 -9.10 -8.24
CA ASP A 71 2.24 -10.01 -9.06
C ASP A 71 3.38 -9.33 -9.84
N GLU A 72 3.42 -8.00 -9.85
CA GLU A 72 4.46 -7.19 -10.50
C GLU A 72 5.30 -6.38 -9.51
N VAL A 73 5.14 -6.60 -8.20
CA VAL A 73 6.01 -5.98 -7.19
C VAL A 73 7.47 -6.41 -7.46
N PRO A 74 8.40 -5.47 -7.67
CA PRO A 74 9.80 -5.80 -7.90
C PRO A 74 10.40 -6.63 -6.76
N ASP A 75 11.23 -7.63 -7.08
CA ASP A 75 11.86 -8.55 -6.10
C ASP A 75 12.53 -7.84 -4.92
N LYS A 76 13.13 -6.67 -5.15
CA LYS A 76 13.79 -5.86 -4.11
C LYS A 76 12.82 -5.30 -3.04
N TRP A 77 11.52 -5.31 -3.32
CA TRP A 77 10.45 -4.77 -2.49
C TRP A 77 9.40 -5.84 -2.15
N SER A 78 9.74 -7.13 -2.25
CA SER A 78 8.83 -8.24 -1.93
C SER A 78 8.22 -8.13 -0.53
N ASP A 79 8.97 -7.61 0.44
CA ASP A 79 8.54 -7.47 1.83
C ASP A 79 7.38 -6.47 1.98
N TYR A 80 7.24 -5.53 1.03
CA TYR A 80 6.15 -4.54 1.03
C TYR A 80 4.79 -5.17 0.75
N THR A 81 4.76 -6.30 0.03
CA THR A 81 3.53 -7.08 -0.10
C THR A 81 3.06 -7.51 1.29
N GLU A 82 3.92 -8.14 2.09
CA GLU A 82 3.57 -8.52 3.47
C GLU A 82 3.17 -7.29 4.31
N TYR A 83 3.89 -6.18 4.20
CA TYR A 83 3.58 -4.96 4.97
C TYR A 83 2.18 -4.41 4.72
N ASN A 84 1.70 -4.42 3.46
CA ASN A 84 0.35 -3.97 3.15
C ASN A 84 -0.73 -4.92 3.73
N TYR A 85 -0.42 -6.20 3.91
CA TYR A 85 -1.35 -7.16 4.49
C TYR A 85 -1.37 -7.12 6.02
N VAL A 86 -0.21 -7.20 6.66
CA VAL A 86 -0.12 -7.21 8.13
C VAL A 86 -0.56 -5.90 8.74
N ALA A 87 -0.55 -4.80 7.98
CA ALA A 87 -1.11 -3.52 8.40
C ALA A 87 -2.60 -3.60 8.77
N PHE A 88 -3.34 -4.58 8.25
CA PHE A 88 -4.77 -4.77 8.54
C PHE A 88 -5.07 -6.14 9.13
N GLY A 89 -4.05 -6.83 9.67
CA GLY A 89 -4.20 -8.18 10.21
C GLY A 89 -4.55 -9.25 9.16
N CYS A 90 -4.38 -8.94 7.87
CA CYS A 90 -4.63 -9.87 6.77
C CYS A 90 -3.45 -10.84 6.57
N SER A 91 -3.74 -12.05 6.07
CA SER A 91 -2.70 -13.01 5.70
C SER A 91 -2.19 -12.72 4.29
N PRO A 92 -0.87 -12.56 4.07
CA PRO A 92 -0.31 -12.45 2.72
C PRO A 92 -0.53 -13.75 1.91
N PRO A 93 -0.50 -13.67 0.57
CA PRO A 93 -0.65 -14.80 -0.35
C PRO A 93 0.51 -15.81 -0.30
#